data_AF-A0A8J8J7S8-F1
#
_entry.id   AF-A0A8J8J7S8-F1
#
_cell.length_a   1.000
_cell.length_b   1.000
_cell.length_c   1.000
_cell.angle_alpha   90.00
_cell.angle_beta   90.00
_cell.angle_gamma   90.00
#
_symmetry.space_group_name_H-M   'P 1'
#
loop_
_entity.id
_entity.type
_entity.pdbx_description
1 polymer ?
#
loop_
_entity_poly.entity_id
_entity_poly.type
_entity_poly.pdbx_seq_one_letter_code
_entity_poly.pdbx_strand_id
1 'polypeptide(L)'
;MRRLLAVIVVLLIVSGFLGYAYHEKNAEVGNAREGLIAVSTTTLFCLSDMGALKTMIEHNASADLLRERAGRYAYCAQVLSDASESLYELTGKETYWNLHVASSNLAVFFNHVRNSGEPKGLLLKNVDVLFAIGDAISEVYKAELRGSLGENQTGQLVNLTEGLSW
;
A
#
# COMPACT_ATOMS: atom_id res chain seq x y z
N MET A 1 52.13 -20.13 -21.56
CA MET A 1 52.04 -19.26 -20.36
C MET A 1 51.44 -17.88 -20.64
N ARG A 2 52.02 -17.03 -21.51
CA ARG A 2 51.49 -15.66 -21.78
C ARG A 2 50.02 -15.60 -22.23
N ARG A 3 49.59 -16.50 -23.12
CA ARG A 3 48.17 -16.57 -23.56
C ARG A 3 47.22 -16.98 -22.45
N LEU A 4 47.66 -17.86 -21.54
CA LEU A 4 46.85 -18.37 -20.44
C LEU A 4 46.70 -17.30 -19.34
N LEU A 5 47.78 -16.57 -19.05
CA LEU A 5 47.76 -15.37 -18.21
C LEU A 5 46.83 -14.28 -18.76
N ALA A 6 46.87 -14.02 -20.08
CA ALA A 6 45.97 -13.06 -20.70
C ALA A 6 44.50 -13.45 -20.56
N VAL A 7 44.16 -14.73 -20.75
CA VAL A 7 42.79 -15.24 -20.53
C VAL A 7 42.35 -15.08 -19.08
N ILE A 8 43.23 -15.39 -18.11
CA ILE A 8 42.93 -15.21 -16.68
C ILE A 8 42.67 -13.73 -16.35
N VAL A 9 43.49 -12.82 -16.86
CA VAL A 9 43.32 -11.37 -16.64
C VAL A 9 42.00 -10.88 -17.24
N VAL A 10 41.64 -11.32 -18.45
CA VAL A 10 40.36 -10.96 -19.08
C VAL A 10 39.18 -11.49 -18.26
N LEU A 11 39.24 -12.74 -17.78
CA LEU A 11 38.19 -13.32 -16.93
C LEU A 11 38.01 -12.54 -15.62
N LEU A 12 39.11 -12.11 -14.99
CA LEU A 12 39.06 -11.29 -13.77
C LEU A 12 38.39 -9.93 -14.02
N ILE A 13 38.76 -9.26 -15.12
CA ILE A 13 38.13 -7.97 -15.49
C ILE A 13 36.63 -8.15 -15.74
N VAL A 14 36.24 -9.18 -16.49
CA VAL A 14 34.83 -9.47 -16.77
C VAL A 14 34.07 -9.81 -15.49
N SER A 15 34.65 -10.62 -14.60
CA SER A 15 34.02 -10.94 -13.30
C SER A 15 33.85 -9.72 -12.40
N GLY A 16 34.85 -8.82 -12.37
CA GLY A 16 34.79 -7.59 -11.60
C GLY A 16 33.73 -6.63 -12.14
N PHE A 17 33.64 -6.50 -13.46
CA PHE A 17 32.63 -5.67 -14.12
C PHE A 17 31.21 -6.21 -13.88
N LEU A 18 31.00 -7.53 -14.04
CA LEU A 18 29.72 -8.17 -13.77
C LEU A 18 29.33 -8.06 -12.29
N GLY A 19 30.30 -8.24 -11.39
CA GLY A 19 30.07 -8.08 -9.95
C GLY A 19 29.68 -6.65 -9.58
N TYR A 20 30.35 -5.65 -10.15
CA TYR A 20 30.01 -4.23 -9.95
C TYR A 20 28.62 -3.90 -10.49
N ALA A 21 28.32 -4.25 -11.74
CA ALA A 21 27.03 -4.00 -12.36
C ALA A 21 25.88 -4.70 -11.61
N TYR A 22 26.11 -5.92 -11.11
CA TYR A 22 25.16 -6.64 -10.28
C TYR A 22 24.93 -5.95 -8.93
N HIS A 23 26.01 -5.49 -8.28
CA HIS A 23 25.91 -4.78 -7.01
C HIS A 23 25.20 -3.42 -7.15
N GLU A 24 25.51 -2.66 -8.21
CA GLU A 24 24.87 -1.37 -8.51
C GLU A 24 23.37 -1.56 -8.73
N LYS A 25 22.98 -2.54 -9.56
CA LYS A 25 21.57 -2.87 -9.79
C LYS A 25 20.86 -3.33 -8.51
N ASN A 26 21.51 -4.15 -7.69
CA ASN A 26 20.95 -4.57 -6.41
C ASN A 26 20.76 -3.40 -5.43
N ALA A 27 21.69 -2.44 -5.41
CA ALA A 27 21.56 -1.24 -4.59
C ALA A 27 20.39 -0.37 -5.07
N GLU A 28 20.21 -0.21 -6.38
CA GLU A 28 19.09 0.53 -6.96
C GLU A 28 17.73 -0.12 -6.64
N VAL A 29 17.62 -1.45 -6.79
CA VAL A 29 16.42 -2.21 -6.40
C VAL A 29 16.16 -2.13 -4.90
N GLY A 30 17.20 -2.19 -4.08
CA GLY A 30 17.11 -2.01 -2.63
C GLY A 30 16.55 -0.64 -2.26
N ASN A 31 17.10 0.44 -2.83
CA ASN A 31 16.64 1.80 -2.61
C ASN A 31 15.19 2.00 -3.08
N ALA A 32 14.82 1.46 -4.25
CA ALA A 32 13.46 1.54 -4.76
C ALA A 32 12.46 0.83 -3.82
N ARG A 33 12.83 -0.36 -3.34
CA ARG A 33 12.03 -1.12 -2.37
C ARG A 33 11.84 -0.35 -1.06
N GLU A 34 12.90 0.23 -0.51
CA GLU A 34 12.82 1.04 0.71
C GLU A 34 11.93 2.28 0.52
N GLY A 35 12.06 2.96 -0.63
CA GLY A 35 11.20 4.07 -1.00
C GLY A 35 9.72 3.68 -1.07
N LEU A 36 9.41 2.54 -1.69
CA LEU A 36 8.04 2.03 -1.77
C LEU A 36 7.48 1.61 -0.41
N ILE A 37 8.28 0.99 0.46
CA ILE A 37 7.89 0.70 1.84
C ILE A 37 7.57 1.99 2.59
N ALA A 38 8.37 3.05 2.42
CA ALA A 38 8.12 4.34 3.06
C ALA A 38 6.81 5.00 2.56
N VAL A 39 6.53 4.93 1.26
CA VAL A 39 5.26 5.38 0.67
C VAL A 39 4.09 4.59 1.24
N SER A 40 4.16 3.26 1.19
CA SER A 40 3.14 2.35 1.73
C SER A 40 2.87 2.60 3.22
N THR A 41 3.93 2.78 4.01
CA THR A 41 3.82 3.09 5.45
C THR A 41 3.12 4.44 5.69
N THR A 42 3.41 5.45 4.87
CA THR A 42 2.80 6.78 4.98
C THR A 42 1.32 6.75 4.60
N THR A 43 0.96 5.98 3.57
CA THR A 43 -0.45 5.86 3.13
C THR A 43 -1.27 4.99 4.08
N LEU A 44 -0.69 3.93 4.64
CA LEU A 44 -1.28 3.16 5.74
C LEU A 44 -1.58 4.06 6.95
N PHE A 45 -0.65 4.93 7.34
CA PHE A 45 -0.90 5.92 8.39
C PHE A 45 -2.05 6.87 8.02
N CYS A 46 -2.10 7.39 6.80
CA CYS A 46 -3.21 8.23 6.34
C CYS A 46 -4.58 7.55 6.48
N LEU A 47 -4.66 6.25 6.16
CA LEU A 47 -5.89 5.46 6.22
C LEU A 47 -6.21 4.93 7.62
N SER A 48 -5.24 4.90 8.55
CA SER A 48 -5.48 4.46 9.93
C SER A 48 -6.51 5.33 10.67
N ASP A 49 -6.63 6.61 10.30
CA ASP A 49 -7.58 7.56 10.88
C ASP A 49 -8.98 7.48 10.21
N MET A 50 -9.32 6.42 9.49
CA MET A 50 -10.66 6.27 8.88
C MET A 50 -11.78 6.20 9.92
N GLY A 51 -11.48 5.77 11.15
CA GLY A 51 -12.43 5.79 12.27
C GLY A 51 -13.02 7.18 12.55
N ALA A 52 -12.32 8.26 12.19
CA ALA A 52 -12.81 9.62 12.32
C ALA A 52 -14.11 9.88 11.54
N LEU A 53 -14.39 9.13 10.46
CA LEU A 53 -15.64 9.26 9.70
C LEU A 53 -16.87 9.02 10.58
N LYS A 54 -16.80 8.07 11.51
CA LYS A 54 -17.88 7.79 12.45
C LYS A 54 -18.20 9.02 13.29
N THR A 55 -17.18 9.61 13.93
CA THR A 55 -17.30 10.84 14.71
C THR A 55 -17.85 11.99 13.86
N MET A 56 -17.35 12.16 12.63
CA MET A 56 -17.84 13.21 11.73
C MET A 56 -19.34 13.05 11.42
N ILE A 57 -19.80 11.81 11.19
CA ILE A 57 -21.20 11.52 10.92
C ILE A 57 -22.06 11.76 12.16
N GLU A 58 -21.63 11.28 13.33
CA GLU A 58 -22.31 11.45 14.62
C GLU A 58 -22.49 12.92 14.99
N HIS A 59 -21.50 13.77 14.66
CA HIS A 59 -21.54 15.20 14.88
C HIS A 59 -22.10 16.01 13.70
N ASN A 60 -22.82 15.37 12.77
CA ASN A 60 -23.50 16.03 11.64
C ASN A 60 -22.57 16.89 10.76
N ALA A 61 -21.39 16.36 10.42
CA ALA A 61 -20.52 16.96 9.40
C ALA A 61 -21.31 17.21 8.10
N SER A 62 -20.99 18.33 7.43
CA SER A 62 -21.60 18.70 6.16
C SER A 62 -21.25 17.69 5.07
N ALA A 63 -22.12 17.56 4.06
CA ALA A 63 -21.87 16.70 2.91
C ALA A 63 -20.55 17.06 2.21
N ASP A 64 -20.21 18.34 2.10
CA ASP A 64 -18.97 18.80 1.47
C ASP A 64 -17.73 18.39 2.26
N LEU A 65 -17.79 18.46 3.60
CA LEU A 65 -16.70 17.99 4.46
C LEU A 65 -16.53 16.46 4.35
N LEU A 66 -17.62 15.71 4.26
CA LEU A 66 -17.57 14.26 4.04
C LEU A 66 -16.98 13.91 2.67
N ARG A 67 -17.28 14.69 1.62
CA ARG A 67 -16.69 14.50 0.28
C ARG A 67 -15.21 14.81 0.27
N GLU A 68 -14.78 15.89 0.91
CA GLU A 68 -13.37 16.25 1.04
C GLU A 68 -12.61 15.11 1.73
N ARG A 69 -13.14 14.64 2.87
CA ARG A 69 -12.51 13.58 3.63
C ARG A 69 -12.46 12.25 2.87
N ALA A 70 -13.54 11.88 2.20
CA ALA A 70 -13.57 10.72 1.30
C ALA A 70 -12.55 10.88 0.16
N GLY A 71 -12.42 12.07 -0.43
CA GLY A 71 -11.42 12.35 -1.46
C GLY A 71 -9.99 12.14 -0.98
N ARG A 72 -9.68 12.54 0.25
CA ARG A 72 -8.36 12.28 0.88
C ARG A 72 -8.11 10.78 1.06
N TYR A 73 -9.08 10.03 1.57
CA TYR A 73 -8.91 8.58 1.73
C TYR A 73 -8.84 7.86 0.38
N ALA A 74 -9.60 8.28 -0.63
CA ALA A 74 -9.50 7.75 -1.99
C ALA A 74 -8.08 7.92 -2.55
N TYR A 75 -7.48 9.10 -2.36
CA TYR A 75 -6.11 9.35 -2.79
C TYR A 75 -5.11 8.47 -2.03
N CYS A 76 -5.18 8.42 -0.69
CA CYS A 76 -4.27 7.60 0.10
C CYS A 76 -4.41 6.10 -0.24
N ALA A 77 -5.62 5.62 -0.49
CA ALA A 77 -5.88 4.25 -0.93
C ALA A 77 -5.31 3.96 -2.32
N GLN A 78 -5.45 4.87 -3.27
CA GLN A 78 -4.83 4.72 -4.60
C GLN A 78 -3.30 4.63 -4.50
N VAL A 79 -2.67 5.54 -3.74
CA VAL A 79 -1.20 5.54 -3.60
C VAL A 79 -0.73 4.26 -2.88
N LEU A 80 -1.48 3.77 -1.89
CA LEU A 80 -1.18 2.48 -1.25
C LEU A 80 -1.29 1.32 -2.25
N SER A 81 -2.28 1.35 -3.13
CA SER A 81 -2.49 0.34 -4.17
C SER A 81 -1.31 0.26 -5.11
N ASP A 82 -0.90 1.40 -5.68
CA ASP A 82 0.19 1.48 -6.65
C ASP A 82 1.54 1.07 -6.02
N ALA A 83 1.79 1.52 -4.79
CA ALA A 83 2.99 1.18 -4.05
C ALA A 83 3.04 -0.32 -3.70
N SER A 84 1.89 -0.90 -3.32
CA SER A 84 1.81 -2.32 -2.95
C SER A 84 1.92 -3.23 -4.17
N GLU A 85 1.35 -2.85 -5.31
CA GLU A 85 1.56 -3.55 -6.58
C GLU A 85 3.05 -3.57 -6.95
N SER A 86 3.71 -2.41 -6.91
CA SER A 86 5.14 -2.30 -7.18
C SER A 86 5.98 -3.16 -6.21
N LEU A 87 5.60 -3.20 -4.92
CA LEU A 87 6.27 -4.06 -3.94
C LEU A 87 6.04 -5.56 -4.21
N TYR A 88 4.85 -5.93 -4.67
CA TYR A 88 4.58 -7.30 -5.11
C TYR A 88 5.43 -7.67 -6.31
N GLU A 89 5.49 -6.84 -7.35
CA GLU A 89 6.34 -7.08 -8.53
C GLU A 89 7.83 -7.25 -8.16
N LEU A 90 8.32 -6.46 -7.20
CA LEU A 90 9.72 -6.52 -6.77
C LEU A 90 10.03 -7.70 -5.84
N THR A 91 9.06 -8.18 -5.06
CA THR A 91 9.33 -9.14 -3.97
C THR A 91 8.63 -10.49 -4.13
N GLY A 92 7.60 -10.57 -4.96
CA GLY A 92 6.72 -11.74 -5.11
C GLY A 92 5.90 -12.08 -3.86
N LYS A 93 5.80 -11.18 -2.87
CA LYS A 93 5.10 -11.46 -1.61
C LYS A 93 3.60 -11.17 -1.71
N GLU A 94 2.78 -12.18 -1.53
CA GLU A 94 1.31 -12.10 -1.51
C GLU A 94 0.76 -11.07 -0.51
N THR A 95 1.49 -10.77 0.56
CA THR A 95 1.10 -9.71 1.50
C THR A 95 0.90 -8.37 0.80
N TYR A 96 1.76 -8.03 -0.16
CA TYR A 96 1.65 -6.79 -0.92
C TYR A 96 0.56 -6.85 -1.99
N TRP A 97 0.33 -8.02 -2.59
CA TRP A 97 -0.80 -8.20 -3.50
C TRP A 97 -2.15 -8.01 -2.78
N ASN A 98 -2.32 -8.61 -1.60
CA ASN A 98 -3.51 -8.42 -0.77
C ASN A 98 -3.71 -6.94 -0.39
N LEU A 99 -2.63 -6.22 -0.07
CA LEU A 99 -2.71 -4.78 0.20
C LEU A 99 -3.13 -3.98 -1.04
N HIS A 100 -2.61 -4.34 -2.21
CA HIS A 100 -3.02 -3.74 -3.48
C HIS A 100 -4.53 -3.92 -3.72
N VAL A 101 -5.04 -5.14 -3.60
CA VAL A 101 -6.47 -5.45 -3.79
C VAL A 101 -7.34 -4.67 -2.79
N ALA A 102 -7.00 -4.73 -1.50
CA ALA A 102 -7.81 -4.09 -0.47
C ALA A 102 -7.83 -2.55 -0.60
N SER A 103 -6.68 -1.95 -0.91
CA SER A 103 -6.58 -0.50 -1.10
C SER A 103 -7.22 -0.04 -2.42
N SER A 104 -7.19 -0.85 -3.48
CA SER A 104 -7.98 -0.62 -4.69
C SER A 104 -9.48 -0.59 -4.41
N ASN A 105 -10.01 -1.55 -3.65
CA ASN A 105 -11.42 -1.57 -3.25
C ASN A 105 -11.80 -0.30 -2.45
N LEU A 106 -10.95 0.13 -1.52
CA LEU A 106 -11.15 1.37 -0.77
C LEU A 106 -11.11 2.61 -1.67
N ALA A 107 -10.17 2.67 -2.62
CA ALA A 107 -10.07 3.79 -3.56
C ALA A 107 -11.35 3.90 -4.39
N VAL A 108 -11.89 2.79 -4.89
CA VAL A 108 -13.18 2.76 -5.61
C VAL A 108 -14.31 3.24 -4.72
N PHE A 109 -14.45 2.68 -3.51
CA PHE A 109 -15.51 3.05 -2.58
C PHE A 109 -15.49 4.55 -2.24
N PHE A 110 -14.33 5.08 -1.84
CA PHE A 110 -14.24 6.49 -1.47
C PHE A 110 -14.38 7.45 -2.64
N ASN A 111 -13.94 7.06 -3.85
CA ASN A 111 -14.26 7.82 -5.06
C ASN A 111 -15.78 7.86 -5.31
N HIS A 112 -16.48 6.75 -5.08
CA HIS A 112 -17.94 6.72 -5.19
C HIS A 112 -18.60 7.65 -4.17
N VAL A 113 -18.20 7.57 -2.89
CA VAL A 113 -18.69 8.49 -1.83
C VAL A 113 -18.44 9.95 -2.22
N ARG A 114 -17.22 10.31 -2.63
CA ARG A 114 -16.83 11.67 -3.01
C ARG A 114 -17.72 12.24 -4.11
N ASN A 115 -18.05 11.43 -5.11
CA ASN A 115 -18.80 11.85 -6.28
C ASN A 115 -20.33 11.70 -6.11
N SER A 116 -20.80 11.17 -4.98
CA SER A 116 -22.22 10.94 -4.73
C SER A 116 -22.98 12.22 -4.35
N GLY A 117 -24.29 12.23 -4.67
CA GLY A 117 -25.22 13.24 -4.16
C GLY A 117 -25.47 13.14 -2.65
N GLU A 118 -25.36 11.92 -2.09
CA GLU A 118 -25.71 11.57 -0.70
C GLU A 118 -24.53 10.87 0.03
N PRO A 119 -23.38 11.55 0.23
CA PRO A 119 -22.18 10.93 0.81
C PRO A 119 -22.41 10.41 2.22
N LYS A 120 -23.26 11.09 3.01
CA LYS A 120 -23.60 10.69 4.37
C LYS A 120 -24.30 9.34 4.40
N GLY A 121 -25.24 9.08 3.48
CA GLY A 121 -25.99 7.82 3.41
C GLY A 121 -25.08 6.63 3.11
N LEU A 122 -24.17 6.78 2.15
CA LEU A 122 -23.21 5.74 1.79
C LEU A 122 -22.23 5.43 2.93
N LEU A 123 -21.72 6.46 3.59
CA LEU A 123 -20.82 6.27 4.74
C LEU A 123 -21.54 5.64 5.93
N LEU A 124 -22.77 6.06 6.23
CA LEU A 124 -23.59 5.48 7.30
C LEU A 124 -23.85 3.99 7.08
N LYS A 125 -24.17 3.59 5.85
CA LYS A 125 -24.43 2.18 5.48
C LYS A 125 -23.23 1.27 5.76
N ASN A 126 -22.01 1.82 5.70
CA ASN A 126 -20.77 1.08 5.82
C ASN A 126 -19.97 1.44 7.09
N VAL A 127 -20.52 2.22 8.02
CA VAL A 127 -19.74 2.85 9.10
C VAL A 127 -19.02 1.83 10.00
N ASP A 128 -19.68 0.73 10.35
CA ASP A 128 -19.08 -0.32 11.20
C ASP A 128 -17.97 -1.07 10.46
N VAL A 129 -18.17 -1.34 9.17
CA VAL A 129 -17.15 -1.97 8.31
C VAL A 129 -15.96 -1.04 8.14
N LEU A 130 -16.19 0.25 7.88
CA LEU A 130 -15.12 1.25 7.77
C LEU A 130 -14.31 1.39 9.06
N PHE A 131 -14.96 1.30 10.21
CA PHE A 131 -14.28 1.28 11.51
C PHE A 131 -13.39 0.04 11.65
N ALA A 132 -13.92 -1.15 11.34
CA ALA A 132 -13.15 -2.40 11.36
C ALA A 132 -11.97 -2.40 10.37
N ILE A 133 -12.14 -1.79 9.19
CA ILE A 133 -11.05 -1.60 8.23
C ILE A 133 -10.00 -0.66 8.82
N GLY A 134 -10.39 0.44 9.45
CA GLY A 134 -9.45 1.36 10.11
C GLY A 134 -8.59 0.69 11.18
N ASP A 135 -9.20 -0.17 12.01
CA ASP A 135 -8.48 -0.99 13.00
C ASP A 135 -7.52 -1.98 12.31
N ALA A 136 -7.99 -2.69 11.27
CA ALA A 136 -7.16 -3.63 10.52
C ALA A 136 -5.97 -2.95 9.83
N ILE A 137 -6.18 -1.77 9.22
CA ILE A 137 -5.11 -0.95 8.64
C ILE A 137 -4.11 -0.52 9.70
N SER A 138 -4.56 -0.15 10.90
CA SER A 138 -3.68 0.21 12.01
C SER A 138 -2.79 -0.96 12.44
N GLU A 139 -3.31 -2.18 12.43
CA GLU A 139 -2.52 -3.38 12.72
C GLU A 139 -1.54 -3.74 11.60
N VAL A 140 -1.95 -3.61 10.33
CA VAL A 140 -1.07 -3.74 9.17
C VAL A 140 0.07 -2.72 9.23
N TYR A 141 -0.25 -1.46 9.52
CA TYR A 141 0.74 -0.38 9.68
C TYR A 141 1.79 -0.72 10.74
N LYS A 142 1.36 -1.15 11.93
CA LYS A 142 2.27 -1.56 13.01
C LYS A 142 3.11 -2.78 12.61
N ALA A 143 2.53 -3.72 11.87
CA ALA A 143 3.21 -4.93 11.41
C ALA A 143 4.29 -4.61 10.36
N GLU A 144 4.01 -3.72 9.41
CA GLU A 144 4.97 -3.26 8.39
C GLU A 144 6.16 -2.54 9.05
N LEU A 145 5.90 -1.65 10.01
CA LEU A 145 6.96 -0.97 10.80
C LEU A 145 7.89 -1.93 11.54
N ARG A 146 7.37 -3.11 11.93
CA ARG A 146 8.13 -4.16 12.63
C ARG A 146 8.77 -5.17 11.67
N GLY A 147 8.52 -5.06 10.37
CA GLY A 147 8.95 -6.05 9.37
C GLY A 147 8.27 -7.42 9.55
N SER A 148 7.08 -7.44 10.15
CA SER A 148 6.34 -8.65 10.54
C SER A 148 4.99 -8.79 9.82
N LEU A 149 4.82 -8.11 8.68
CA LEU A 149 3.58 -8.15 7.91
C LEU A 149 3.25 -9.58 7.46
N GLY A 150 2.10 -10.08 7.89
CA GLY A 150 1.64 -11.44 7.59
C GLY A 150 0.42 -11.49 6.69
N GLU A 151 0.27 -12.59 5.94
CA GLU A 151 -0.83 -12.81 5.00
C GLU A 151 -2.20 -12.83 5.66
N ASN A 152 -2.30 -13.31 6.92
CA ASN A 152 -3.58 -13.33 7.64
C ASN A 152 -4.13 -11.92 7.85
N GLN A 153 -3.26 -10.95 8.17
CA GLN A 153 -3.66 -9.56 8.42
C GLN A 153 -4.11 -8.89 7.12
N THR A 154 -3.37 -9.09 6.04
CA THR A 154 -3.70 -8.48 4.74
C THR A 154 -4.89 -9.17 4.08
N GLY A 155 -5.05 -10.48 4.25
CA GLY A 155 -6.23 -11.23 3.80
C GLY A 155 -7.51 -10.84 4.54
N GLN A 156 -7.45 -10.59 5.86
CA GLN A 156 -8.57 -10.01 6.60
C GLN A 156 -8.98 -8.65 6.02
N LEU A 157 -8.00 -7.81 5.65
CA LEU A 157 -8.27 -6.51 5.06
C LEU A 157 -8.97 -6.63 3.70
N VAL A 158 -8.55 -7.57 2.84
CA VAL A 158 -9.24 -7.87 1.57
C VAL A 158 -10.72 -8.19 1.84
N ASN A 159 -11.00 -9.16 2.71
CA ASN A 159 -12.37 -9.60 3.02
C ASN A 159 -13.24 -8.45 3.53
N LEU A 160 -12.70 -7.58 4.39
CA LEU A 160 -13.45 -6.42 4.90
C LEU A 160 -13.78 -5.42 3.78
N THR A 161 -12.84 -5.17 2.87
CA THR A 161 -13.03 -4.21 1.78
C THR A 161 -13.93 -4.72 0.66
N GLU A 162 -13.96 -6.03 0.40
CA GLU A 162 -14.94 -6.66 -0.50
C GLU A 162 -16.37 -6.56 0.05
N GLY A 163 -16.53 -6.47 1.37
CA GLY A 163 -17.82 -6.27 2.03
C GLY A 163 -18.38 -4.84 1.91
N LEU A 164 -17.62 -3.89 1.35
CA LEU A 164 -18.11 -2.54 1.15
C LEU A 164 -19.22 -2.52 0.09
N SER A 165 -20.29 -1.79 0.39
CA SER A 165 -21.44 -1.66 -0.50
C SER A 165 -21.59 -0.23 -0.99
N TRP A 166 -21.88 -0.08 -2.28
CA TRP A 166 -22.17 1.20 -2.94
C TRP A 166 -23.54 1.14 -3.61
#